data_AF-A0A8I2YXZ6-F1
#
_entry.id   AF-A0A8I2YXZ6-F1
#
_cell.length_a   1.000
_cell.length_b   1.000
_cell.length_c   1.000
_cell.angle_alpha   90.00
_cell.angle_beta   90.00
_cell.angle_gamma   90.00
#
_symmetry.space_group_name_H-M   'P 1'
#
loop_
_entity.id
_entity.type
_entity.pdbx_description
1 polymer ?
#
loop_
_entity_poly.entity_id
_entity_poly.type
_entity_poly.pdbx_seq_one_letter_code
_entity_poly.pdbx_strand_id
1 'polypeptide(L)'
;MAAEKHGFWPGAWKRLIDYAKTEFRVHLATQDAFPNLNHTKTYVITGIVRQILKHYKQNHIILEARMFSLYEQELYTLIYNNTSTFHCEIKKICFCDVITHYKLKLPSNLCEGDTLRWVRTHAAELI
;
A
#
# COMPACT_ATOMS: atom_id res chain seq x y z
N MET A 1 27.02 -17.87 8.01
CA MET A 1 26.94 -16.39 7.94
C MET A 1 25.95 -16.01 6.85
N ALA A 2 24.68 -15.82 7.20
CA ALA A 2 23.69 -15.29 6.27
C ALA A 2 23.83 -13.77 6.25
N ALA A 3 24.46 -13.23 5.21
CA ALA A 3 24.45 -11.80 4.97
C ALA A 3 23.00 -11.41 4.66
N GLU A 4 22.42 -10.58 5.53
CA GLU A 4 21.19 -9.85 5.25
C GLU A 4 21.42 -9.04 3.97
N LYS A 5 20.97 -9.58 2.83
CA LYS A 5 21.03 -8.91 1.53
C LYS A 5 19.95 -7.83 1.49
N HIS A 6 20.20 -6.71 2.15
CA HIS A 6 19.48 -5.47 1.86
C HIS A 6 19.97 -4.98 0.50
N GLY A 7 19.25 -5.42 -0.55
CA GLY A 7 19.59 -5.18 -1.94
C GLY A 7 19.76 -3.70 -2.25
N PHE A 8 20.98 -3.32 -2.63
CA PHE A 8 21.27 -2.01 -3.18
C PHE A 8 20.68 -1.95 -4.59
N TRP A 9 19.62 -1.15 -4.78
CA TRP A 9 19.04 -0.90 -6.11
C TRP A 9 19.83 0.22 -6.82
N PRO A 10 20.44 -0.05 -7.99
CA PRO A 10 21.16 0.95 -8.77
C PRO A 10 20.30 2.16 -9.17
N GLY A 11 20.91 3.26 -9.59
CA GLY A 11 20.21 4.55 -9.80
C GLY A 11 19.01 4.50 -10.77
N ALA A 12 19.09 3.71 -11.84
CA ALA A 12 17.95 3.52 -12.77
C ALA A 12 16.82 2.69 -12.15
N TRP A 13 17.16 1.70 -11.32
CA TRP A 13 16.21 0.90 -10.54
C TRP A 13 15.50 1.73 -9.49
N LYS A 14 16.22 2.60 -8.79
CA LYS A 14 15.63 3.52 -7.81
C LYS A 14 14.55 4.41 -8.45
N ARG A 15 14.84 4.98 -9.62
CA ARG A 15 13.85 5.78 -10.38
C ARG A 15 12.62 4.95 -10.76
N LEU A 16 12.81 3.72 -11.25
CA LEU A 16 11.70 2.83 -11.58
C LEU A 16 10.84 2.55 -10.34
N ILE A 17 11.48 2.26 -9.21
CA ILE A 17 10.81 2.00 -7.93
C ILE A 17 9.99 3.22 -7.48
N ASP A 18 10.55 4.43 -7.58
CA ASP A 18 9.87 5.65 -7.15
C ASP A 18 8.69 6.00 -8.06
N TYR A 19 8.79 5.77 -9.37
CA TYR A 19 7.66 5.85 -10.28
C TYR A 19 6.59 4.81 -9.95
N ALA A 20 6.98 3.55 -9.76
CA ALA A 20 6.04 2.47 -9.47
C ALA A 20 5.28 2.70 -8.15
N LYS A 21 5.95 3.22 -7.12
CA LYS A 21 5.31 3.64 -5.87
C LYS A 21 4.29 4.75 -6.09
N THR A 22 4.63 5.75 -6.90
CA THR A 22 3.73 6.88 -7.19
C THR A 22 2.48 6.39 -7.92
N GLU A 23 2.64 5.63 -9.00
CA GLU A 23 1.53 5.05 -9.75
C GLU A 23 0.66 4.15 -8.86
N PHE A 24 1.30 3.34 -8.01
CA PHE A 24 0.56 2.48 -7.09
C PHE A 24 -0.22 3.28 -6.05
N ARG A 25 0.33 4.38 -5.51
CA ARG A 25 -0.41 5.30 -4.62
C ARG A 25 -1.63 5.89 -5.30
N VAL A 26 -1.50 6.31 -6.56
CA VAL A 26 -2.64 6.83 -7.34
C VAL A 26 -3.70 5.76 -7.51
N HIS A 27 -3.31 4.52 -7.83
CA HIS A 27 -4.25 3.40 -7.91
C HIS A 27 -4.99 3.17 -6.58
N LEU A 28 -4.28 3.14 -5.45
CA LEU A 28 -4.91 2.95 -4.14
C LEU A 28 -5.88 4.08 -3.78
N ALA A 29 -5.53 5.32 -4.12
CA ALA A 29 -6.37 6.48 -3.82
C ALA A 29 -7.63 6.55 -4.68
N THR A 30 -7.62 5.97 -5.88
CA THR A 30 -8.69 6.15 -6.88
C THR A 30 -9.53 4.90 -7.15
N GLN A 31 -8.97 3.71 -6.94
CA GLN A 31 -9.61 2.45 -7.34
C GLN A 31 -9.78 1.48 -6.17
N ASP A 32 -8.76 1.29 -5.32
CA ASP A 32 -8.79 0.28 -4.27
C ASP A 32 -8.05 0.73 -2.99
N ALA A 33 -8.81 1.26 -2.02
CA ALA A 33 -8.26 1.72 -0.74
C ALA A 33 -7.86 0.56 0.20
N PHE A 34 -8.31 -0.66 -0.05
CA PHE A 34 -8.08 -1.82 0.82
C PHE A 34 -7.58 -3.02 0.00
N PRO A 35 -6.40 -2.89 -0.60
CA PRO A 35 -5.88 -3.87 -1.54
C PRO A 35 -5.62 -5.22 -0.90
N ASN A 36 -6.10 -6.29 -1.56
CA ASN A 36 -5.66 -7.64 -1.22
C ASN A 36 -4.20 -7.84 -1.64
N LEU A 37 -3.35 -8.26 -0.71
CA LEU A 37 -1.90 -8.41 -0.92
C LEU A 37 -1.54 -9.23 -2.17
N ASN A 38 -2.12 -10.44 -2.29
CA ASN A 38 -1.75 -11.38 -3.35
C ASN A 38 -2.26 -10.88 -4.70
N HIS A 39 -3.52 -10.47 -4.77
CA HIS A 39 -4.09 -9.89 -5.99
C HIS A 39 -3.30 -8.67 -6.46
N THR A 40 -2.96 -7.78 -5.53
CA THR A 40 -2.28 -6.52 -5.82
C THR A 40 -0.86 -6.72 -6.34
N LYS A 41 -0.10 -7.63 -5.73
CA LYS A 41 1.24 -7.96 -6.23
C LYS A 41 1.17 -8.59 -7.62
N THR A 42 0.29 -9.59 -7.81
CA THR A 42 0.20 -10.38 -9.04
C THR A 42 -0.28 -9.56 -10.24
N TYR A 43 -1.25 -8.67 -10.05
CA TYR A 43 -1.91 -7.99 -11.18
C TYR A 43 -1.55 -6.51 -11.25
N VAL A 44 -1.73 -5.77 -10.15
CA VAL A 44 -1.62 -4.31 -10.14
C VAL A 44 -0.15 -3.87 -10.21
N ILE A 45 0.66 -4.25 -9.22
CA ILE A 45 2.07 -3.85 -9.15
C ILE A 45 2.85 -4.42 -10.33
N THR A 46 2.59 -5.68 -10.69
CA THR A 46 3.18 -6.31 -11.88
C THR A 46 2.82 -5.53 -13.15
N GLY A 47 1.57 -5.10 -13.31
CA GLY A 47 1.12 -4.28 -14.44
C GLY A 47 1.85 -2.94 -14.52
N ILE A 48 1.91 -2.22 -13.40
CA ILE A 48 2.61 -0.93 -13.28
C ILE A 48 4.09 -1.09 -13.65
N VAL A 49 4.78 -2.07 -13.08
CA VAL A 49 6.21 -2.30 -13.35
C VAL A 49 6.44 -2.65 -14.81
N ARG A 50 5.60 -3.51 -15.41
CA ARG A 50 5.69 -3.84 -16.85
C ARG A 50 5.49 -2.62 -17.74
N GLN A 51 4.58 -1.72 -17.40
CA GLN A 51 4.35 -0.49 -18.15
C GLN A 51 5.58 0.44 -18.09
N ILE A 52 6.17 0.60 -16.91
CA ILE A 52 7.39 1.41 -16.73
C ILE A 52 8.57 0.78 -17.48
N LEU A 53 8.74 -0.54 -17.40
CA LEU A 53 9.78 -1.26 -18.14
C LEU A 53 9.63 -1.08 -19.66
N LYS A 54 8.38 -1.14 -20.17
CA LYS A 54 8.10 -0.86 -21.59
C LYS A 54 8.49 0.58 -21.97
N HIS A 55 8.15 1.55 -21.13
CA HIS A 55 8.55 2.95 -21.33
C HIS A 55 10.08 3.12 -21.32
N TYR A 56 10.78 2.48 -20.38
CA TYR A 56 12.24 2.53 -20.30
C TYR A 56 12.90 1.95 -21.55
N LYS A 57 12.37 0.82 -22.05
CA LYS A 57 12.83 0.21 -23.30
C LYS A 57 12.65 1.15 -24.51
N GLN A 58 11.52 1.85 -24.59
CA GLN A 58 11.24 2.81 -25.66
C GLN A 58 12.16 4.05 -25.62
N ASN A 59 12.62 4.43 -24.42
CA ASN A 59 13.46 5.61 -24.21
C ASN A 59 14.96 5.26 -24.03
N HIS A 60 15.36 4.03 -24.39
CA HIS A 60 16.75 3.55 -24.27
C HIS A 60 17.36 3.68 -22.86
N ILE A 61 16.52 3.63 -21.81
CA ILE A 61 16.97 3.64 -20.42
C ILE A 61 17.46 2.24 -20.06
N ILE A 62 18.73 2.13 -19.71
CA ILE A 62 19.38 0.84 -19.41
C ILE A 62 19.13 0.48 -17.95
N LEU A 63 18.58 -0.72 -17.75
CA LEU A 63 18.50 -1.39 -16.45
C LEU A 63 19.44 -2.59 -16.46
N GLU A 64 20.09 -2.85 -15.33
CA GLU A 64 20.91 -4.04 -15.15
C GLU A 64 20.02 -5.30 -15.23
N ALA A 65 20.11 -6.04 -16.34
CA ALA A 65 19.17 -7.11 -16.69
C ALA A 65 19.07 -8.22 -15.64
N ARG A 66 20.17 -8.51 -14.93
CA ARG A 66 20.21 -9.57 -13.90
C ARG A 66 19.38 -9.22 -12.65
N MET A 67 19.21 -7.93 -12.35
CA MET A 67 18.52 -7.48 -11.14
C MET A 67 17.03 -7.83 -11.18
N PHE A 68 16.38 -7.69 -12.34
CA PHE A 68 14.95 -7.97 -12.44
C PHE A 68 14.64 -9.46 -12.22
N SER A 69 15.34 -10.34 -12.93
CA SER A 69 15.12 -11.78 -12.87
C SER A 69 15.43 -12.39 -11.50
N LEU A 70 16.33 -11.76 -10.74
CA LEU A 70 16.75 -12.24 -9.43
C LEU A 70 15.86 -11.74 -8.28
N TYR A 71 15.24 -10.57 -8.43
CA TYR A 71 14.63 -9.83 -7.32
C TYR A 71 13.22 -9.33 -7.63
N GLU A 72 12.52 -9.95 -8.59
CA GLU A 72 11.19 -9.50 -9.04
C GLU A 72 10.18 -9.49 -7.88
N GLN A 73 10.13 -10.55 -7.08
CA GLN A 73 9.17 -10.66 -5.97
C GLN A 73 9.51 -9.73 -4.81
N GLU A 74 10.79 -9.52 -4.56
CA GLU A 74 11.32 -8.57 -3.58
C GLU A 74 11.00 -7.14 -3.99
N LEU A 75 11.11 -6.81 -5.28
CA LEU A 75 10.72 -5.52 -5.84
C LEU A 75 9.23 -5.25 -5.63
N TYR A 76 8.36 -6.22 -5.95
CA TYR A 76 6.92 -6.06 -5.74
C TYR A 76 6.55 -5.93 -4.27
N THR A 77 7.24 -6.69 -3.41
CA THR A 77 7.07 -6.59 -1.95
C THR A 77 7.52 -5.23 -1.42
N LEU A 78 8.64 -4.70 -1.92
CA LEU A 78 9.15 -3.38 -1.56
C LEU A 78 8.15 -2.27 -1.94
N ILE A 79 7.61 -2.30 -3.16
CA ILE A 79 6.64 -1.31 -3.65
C ILE A 79 5.36 -1.36 -2.80
N TYR A 80 4.84 -2.56 -2.53
CA TYR A 80 3.65 -2.75 -1.70
C TYR A 80 3.87 -2.22 -0.28
N ASN A 81 4.92 -2.68 0.41
CA ASN A 81 5.18 -2.35 1.81
C ASN A 81 5.45 -0.85 2.00
N ASN A 82 6.17 -0.20 1.09
CA ASN A 82 6.43 1.23 1.21
C ASN A 82 5.15 2.06 1.10
N THR A 83 4.24 1.61 0.24
CA THR A 83 2.99 2.31 -0.03
C THR A 83 1.94 2.02 1.04
N SER A 84 1.95 0.83 1.64
CA SER A 84 1.07 0.51 2.77
C SER A 84 1.37 1.38 3.99
N THR A 85 2.64 1.71 4.27
CA THR A 85 2.99 2.61 5.38
C THR A 85 2.43 4.02 5.20
N PHE A 86 2.46 4.57 3.97
CA PHE A 86 1.82 5.84 3.66
C PHE A 86 0.30 5.78 3.91
N HIS A 87 -0.32 4.68 3.51
CA HIS A 87 -1.74 4.49 3.72
C HIS A 87 -2.10 4.23 5.20
N CYS A 88 -1.21 3.66 6.00
CA CYS A 88 -1.40 3.53 7.44
C CYS A 88 -1.53 4.89 8.12
N GLU A 89 -0.74 5.89 7.72
CA GLU A 89 -0.85 7.25 8.29
C GLU A 89 -2.13 7.95 7.85
N ILE A 90 -2.52 7.84 6.57
CA ILE A 90 -3.82 8.34 6.10
C ILE A 90 -4.97 7.62 6.82
N LYS A 91 -4.91 6.30 6.95
CA LYS A 91 -5.93 5.51 7.67
C LYS A 91 -6.02 5.92 9.13
N LYS A 92 -4.90 6.19 9.81
CA LYS A 92 -4.92 6.72 11.19
C LYS A 92 -5.65 8.05 11.25
N ILE A 93 -5.36 8.98 10.33
CA ILE A 93 -6.02 10.28 10.28
C ILE A 93 -7.51 10.11 9.97
N CYS A 94 -7.87 9.36 8.94
CA CYS A 94 -9.26 9.08 8.60
C CYS A 94 -10.00 8.37 9.73
N PHE A 95 -9.37 7.44 10.45
CA PHE A 95 -9.99 6.77 11.59
C PHE A 95 -10.25 7.75 12.74
N CYS A 96 -9.28 8.60 13.08
CA CYS A 96 -9.47 9.66 14.06
C CYS A 96 -10.59 10.64 13.64
N ASP A 97 -10.61 11.02 12.36
CA ASP A 97 -11.59 11.97 11.82
C ASP A 97 -13.00 11.36 11.76
N VAL A 98 -13.15 10.13 11.27
CA VAL A 98 -14.41 9.38 11.28
C VAL A 98 -14.93 9.21 12.71
N ILE A 99 -14.08 8.84 13.68
CA ILE A 99 -14.50 8.73 15.08
C ILE A 99 -15.02 10.07 15.61
N THR A 100 -14.36 11.16 15.25
CA THR A 100 -14.72 12.50 15.70
C THR A 100 -15.99 13.00 15.02
N HIS A 101 -16.06 12.91 13.70
CA HIS A 101 -17.14 13.42 12.87
C HIS A 101 -18.46 12.68 13.12
N TYR A 102 -18.40 11.34 13.17
CA TYR A 102 -19.57 10.51 13.44
C TYR A 102 -19.81 10.27 14.94
N LYS A 103 -19.07 10.96 15.83
CA LYS A 103 -19.17 10.83 17.29
C LYS A 103 -19.11 9.38 17.78
N LEU A 104 -18.34 8.54 17.09
CA LEU A 104 -18.19 7.11 17.37
C LEU A 104 -17.25 6.82 18.56
N LYS A 105 -16.90 7.84 19.34
CA LYS A 105 -16.07 7.68 20.52
C LYS A 105 -16.89 6.97 21.60
N LEU A 106 -16.47 5.76 21.97
CA LEU A 106 -17.13 5.01 23.02
C LEU A 106 -17.14 5.80 24.34
N PRO A 107 -18.28 5.84 25.06
CA PRO A 107 -18.32 6.33 26.43
C PRO A 107 -17.43 5.47 27.32
N SER A 108 -16.59 6.12 28.13
CA SER A 108 -15.55 5.48 28.96
C SER A 108 -16.10 4.69 30.17
N ASN A 109 -17.42 4.67 30.35
CA ASN A 109 -18.11 4.09 31.51
C ASN A 109 -19.03 2.92 31.15
N LEU A 110 -18.91 2.33 29.96
CA LEU A 110 -19.73 1.19 29.55
C LEU A 110 -19.09 -0.14 30.01
N CYS A 111 -19.92 -1.06 30.49
CA CYS A 111 -19.52 -2.45 30.65
C CYS A 111 -19.48 -3.16 29.28
N GLU A 112 -18.90 -4.36 29.22
CA GLU A 112 -18.66 -5.10 27.96
C GLU A 112 -19.97 -5.41 27.19
N GLY A 113 -21.05 -5.75 27.90
CA GLY A 113 -22.37 -5.99 27.30
C GLY A 113 -23.02 -4.71 26.74
N ASP A 114 -22.87 -3.59 27.44
CA ASP A 114 -23.41 -2.29 27.01
C ASP A 114 -22.61 -1.70 25.85
N THR A 115 -21.30 -1.98 25.80
CA THR A 115 -20.41 -1.60 24.70
C THR A 115 -20.88 -2.19 23.38
N LEU A 116 -21.16 -3.49 23.34
CA LEU A 116 -21.65 -4.18 22.15
C LEU A 116 -23.00 -3.63 21.66
N ARG A 117 -23.92 -3.34 22.59
CA ARG A 117 -25.21 -2.74 22.29
C ARG A 117 -25.06 -1.31 21.75
N TRP A 118 -24.20 -0.51 22.37
CA TRP A 118 -23.90 0.86 21.95
C TRP A 118 -23.34 0.90 20.52
N VAL A 119 -22.34 0.06 20.22
CA VAL A 119 -21.73 -0.05 18.88
C VAL A 119 -22.76 -0.46 17.83
N ARG A 120 -23.58 -1.49 18.10
CA ARG A 120 -24.62 -1.94 17.15
C ARG A 120 -25.66 -0.86 16.85
N THR A 121 -26.07 -0.12 17.88
CA THR A 121 -27.07 0.94 17.75
C THR A 121 -26.53 2.09 16.90
N HIS A 122 -25.35 2.60 17.24
CA HIS A 122 -24.74 3.72 16.51
C HIS A 122 -24.28 3.31 15.10
N ALA A 123 -23.85 2.07 14.88
CA ALA A 123 -23.54 1.57 13.55
C ALA A 123 -24.78 1.50 12.65
N ALA A 124 -25.95 1.13 13.20
CA ALA A 124 -27.21 1.08 12.45
C ALA A 124 -27.72 2.48 12.04
N GLU A 125 -27.34 3.53 12.76
CA GLU A 125 -27.68 4.92 12.41
C GLU A 125 -26.82 5.49 11.25
N LEU A 126 -25.74 4.79 10.89
CA LEU A 126 -24.78 5.20 9.86
C LEU A 126 -24.93 4.49 8.51
N ILE A 127 -25.86 3.53 8.41
CA ILE A 127 -26.14 2.71 7.21
C ILE A 127 -27.54 3.06 6.70
#